data_AF-A0A2H1IMV7-F1
#
_entry.id   AF-A0A2H1IMV7-F1
#
_cell.length_a   1.000
_cell.length_b   1.000
_cell.length_c   1.000
_cell.angle_alpha   90.00
_cell.angle_beta   90.00
_cell.angle_gamma   90.00
#
_symmetry.space_group_name_H-M   'P 1'
#
loop_
_entity.id
_entity.type
_entity.pdbx_description
1 polymer ?
#
loop_
_entity_poly.entity_id
_entity_poly.type
_entity_poly.pdbx_seq_one_letter_code
_entity_poly.pdbx_strand_id
1 'polypeptide(L)'
;MSHSRNPQNTPQQPQSPQPQHQWSPQHQPPHSPHHQQPAQNYDHQQWAPAPNAPAYGAGRYPQQPYGQKPAKRKKPLLKRWWFWLLVIIVIIAVASAIGGGGDDTSTAEGGTPDAQQSGESTKKEEAADKPAEEASYGIGDTVAADDWEITVAKVDDGVSQVGDEFLNARAQGQFVQIELSVKNTGSDPNFFFEDDIKLGDESGNTYSADSEAGIYAAENNILFLEEINPGNTAEGVLVFDVPEDADPNKLTFAGGLFSDPVEISLK
;
A
#
# COMPACT_ATOMS: atom_id res chain seq x y z
N MET A 1 -62.51 -2.57 -67.11
CA MET A 1 -62.31 -1.16 -66.73
C MET A 1 -62.16 -1.13 -65.20
N SER A 2 -60.94 -1.22 -64.71
CA SER A 2 -60.15 -0.06 -64.21
C SER A 2 -60.57 0.27 -62.76
N HIS A 3 -59.95 -0.36 -61.76
CA HIS A 3 -58.85 0.20 -60.93
C HIS A 3 -59.32 1.31 -59.96
N SER A 4 -58.84 1.50 -58.73
CA SER A 4 -58.10 0.72 -57.72
C SER A 4 -57.52 1.75 -56.74
N ARG A 5 -57.85 1.64 -55.45
CA ARG A 5 -57.08 2.05 -54.26
C ARG A 5 -56.65 3.53 -54.04
N ASN A 6 -57.12 4.04 -52.89
CA ASN A 6 -56.57 5.10 -52.04
C ASN A 6 -55.12 4.77 -51.58
N PRO A 7 -54.26 5.73 -51.18
CA PRO A 7 -54.20 6.09 -49.74
C PRO A 7 -53.81 7.55 -49.35
N GLN A 8 -54.47 8.03 -48.28
CA GLN A 8 -53.98 8.76 -47.07
C GLN A 8 -52.73 9.68 -47.05
N ASN A 9 -52.91 10.86 -46.41
CA ASN A 9 -51.90 11.68 -45.68
C ASN A 9 -51.11 10.82 -44.64
N THR A 10 -49.90 11.13 -44.17
CA THR A 10 -49.38 12.40 -43.58
C THR A 10 -47.82 12.33 -43.44
N PRO A 11 -47.14 13.24 -42.70
CA PRO A 11 -46.28 14.31 -43.20
C PRO A 11 -44.79 13.94 -43.50
N GLN A 12 -44.13 14.79 -44.31
CA GLN A 12 -42.68 14.72 -44.57
C GLN A 12 -41.86 15.41 -43.46
N GLN A 13 -40.72 14.80 -43.10
CA GLN A 13 -39.74 15.30 -42.13
C GLN A 13 -38.62 16.09 -42.85
N PRO A 14 -38.13 17.23 -42.32
CA PRO A 14 -36.99 17.92 -42.92
C PRO A 14 -35.69 17.12 -42.73
N GLN A 15 -34.95 16.91 -43.82
CA GLN A 15 -33.66 16.22 -43.80
C GLN A 15 -32.52 17.16 -43.38
N SER A 16 -31.71 16.74 -42.41
CA SER A 16 -30.47 17.43 -42.02
C SER A 16 -29.37 17.21 -43.08
N PRO A 17 -28.52 18.22 -43.37
CA PRO A 17 -27.40 18.05 -44.31
C PRO A 17 -26.29 17.19 -43.70
N GLN A 18 -25.73 16.27 -44.51
CA GLN A 18 -24.54 15.48 -44.13
C GLN A 18 -23.25 16.33 -44.26
N PRO A 19 -22.26 16.14 -43.37
CA PRO A 19 -20.94 16.72 -43.55
C PRO A 19 -20.17 15.99 -44.68
N GLN A 20 -19.73 16.73 -45.70
CA GLN A 20 -18.83 16.20 -46.72
C GLN A 20 -17.37 16.27 -46.23
N HIS A 21 -16.73 15.12 -46.04
CA HIS A 21 -15.29 15.07 -45.77
C HIS A 21 -14.49 15.41 -47.02
N GLN A 22 -13.93 16.62 -47.07
CA GLN A 22 -12.91 16.98 -48.06
C GLN A 22 -11.57 16.32 -47.67
N TRP A 23 -11.04 15.49 -48.58
CA TRP A 23 -9.69 14.93 -48.46
C TRP A 23 -8.66 15.88 -49.06
N SER A 24 -7.68 16.30 -48.25
CA SER A 24 -6.50 17.04 -48.69
C SER A 24 -5.38 16.08 -49.15
N PRO A 25 -4.51 16.49 -50.10
CA PRO A 25 -3.51 15.61 -50.70
C PRO A 25 -2.37 15.21 -49.75
N GLN A 26 -1.77 14.06 -50.04
CA GLN A 26 -0.77 13.37 -49.23
C GLN A 26 0.55 14.15 -49.07
N HIS A 27 1.07 14.20 -47.84
CA HIS A 27 2.49 14.45 -47.60
C HIS A 27 3.25 13.10 -47.55
N GLN A 28 4.26 12.96 -48.41
CA GLN A 28 5.17 11.80 -48.39
C GLN A 28 6.18 11.93 -47.24
N PRO A 29 6.46 10.85 -46.48
CA PRO A 29 7.67 10.78 -45.67
C PRO A 29 8.91 10.59 -46.57
N PRO A 30 10.10 11.10 -46.19
CA PRO A 30 11.32 10.91 -46.95
C PRO A 30 11.78 9.44 -46.94
N HIS A 31 12.38 9.00 -48.05
CA HIS A 31 12.80 7.62 -48.27
C HIS A 31 13.98 7.24 -47.37
N SER A 32 13.83 6.19 -46.57
CA SER A 32 14.99 5.44 -46.03
C SER A 32 15.56 4.51 -47.11
N PRO A 33 16.89 4.45 -47.32
CA PRO A 33 17.48 3.50 -48.26
C PRO A 33 17.38 2.08 -47.72
N HIS A 34 16.55 1.25 -48.35
CA HIS A 34 16.53 -0.19 -48.08
C HIS A 34 17.88 -0.81 -48.47
N HIS A 35 18.59 -1.38 -47.49
CA HIS A 35 19.70 -2.28 -47.77
C HIS A 35 19.16 -3.56 -48.41
N GLN A 36 19.41 -3.73 -49.70
CA GLN A 36 19.19 -5.00 -50.39
C GLN A 36 20.23 -6.01 -49.88
N GLN A 37 19.79 -7.07 -49.20
CA GLN A 37 20.64 -8.24 -48.99
C GLN A 37 20.61 -9.10 -50.26
N PRO A 38 21.77 -9.46 -50.86
CA PRO A 38 21.79 -10.38 -51.98
C PRO A 38 21.44 -11.79 -51.52
N ALA A 39 20.54 -12.46 -52.24
CA ALA A 39 20.22 -13.86 -52.01
C ALA A 39 21.45 -14.73 -52.27
N GLN A 40 22.07 -15.25 -51.21
CA GLN A 40 23.16 -16.21 -51.34
C GLN A 40 22.62 -17.62 -51.55
N ASN A 41 22.61 -18.04 -52.81
CA ASN A 41 22.43 -19.42 -53.22
C ASN A 41 23.72 -20.21 -52.93
N TYR A 42 23.71 -21.08 -51.92
CA TYR A 42 24.80 -22.02 -51.64
C TYR A 42 24.32 -23.48 -51.65
N ASP A 43 24.48 -24.05 -52.84
CA ASP A 43 24.91 -25.41 -53.17
C ASP A 43 24.99 -26.49 -52.06
N HIS A 44 24.37 -27.63 -52.32
CA HIS A 44 24.39 -28.82 -51.46
C HIS A 44 25.68 -29.62 -51.63
N GLN A 45 26.78 -29.21 -50.99
CA GLN A 45 28.01 -30.01 -51.00
C GLN A 45 27.91 -31.24 -50.08
N GLN A 46 28.06 -32.40 -50.70
CA GLN A 46 28.18 -33.70 -50.04
C GLN A 46 29.60 -33.87 -49.48
N TRP A 47 29.72 -34.35 -48.23
CA TRP A 47 30.95 -35.04 -47.79
C TRP A 47 30.64 -36.14 -46.76
N ALA A 48 31.53 -37.14 -46.69
CA ALA A 48 31.26 -38.48 -46.17
C ALA A 48 31.27 -38.62 -44.63
N PRO A 49 30.59 -39.64 -44.07
CA PRO A 49 30.63 -39.95 -42.64
C PRO A 49 31.97 -40.56 -42.20
N ALA A 50 32.52 -40.05 -41.09
CA ALA A 50 33.67 -40.65 -40.41
C ALA A 50 33.25 -41.85 -39.52
N PRO A 51 33.99 -42.97 -39.52
CA PRO A 51 33.68 -44.13 -38.69
C PRO A 51 34.34 -44.10 -37.30
N ASN A 52 33.79 -44.93 -36.40
CA ASN A 52 34.28 -45.31 -35.05
C ASN A 52 34.23 -44.26 -33.92
N ALA A 53 33.23 -44.45 -33.04
CA ALA A 53 33.39 -44.33 -31.59
C ALA A 53 32.82 -45.62 -30.92
N PRO A 54 33.50 -46.20 -29.90
CA PRO A 54 33.13 -47.52 -29.38
C PRO A 54 31.92 -47.50 -28.42
N ALA A 55 31.12 -48.56 -28.48
CA ALA A 55 29.94 -48.72 -27.64
C ALA A 55 30.30 -49.22 -26.22
N TYR A 56 29.74 -48.58 -25.19
CA TYR A 56 29.79 -49.07 -23.81
C TYR A 56 28.49 -48.80 -23.05
N GLY A 57 27.96 -49.85 -22.40
CA GLY A 57 27.26 -49.74 -21.11
C GLY A 57 25.76 -49.40 -21.14
N ALA A 58 24.90 -50.43 -21.19
CA ALA A 58 23.51 -50.30 -20.75
C ALA A 58 23.44 -50.18 -19.22
N GLY A 59 23.38 -48.95 -18.70
CA GLY A 59 23.26 -48.65 -17.27
C GLY A 59 21.82 -48.74 -16.75
N ARG A 60 21.59 -49.55 -15.72
CA ARG A 60 20.32 -49.60 -14.96
C ARG A 60 20.24 -48.38 -14.04
N TYR A 61 19.19 -47.57 -14.14
CA TYR A 61 18.87 -46.56 -13.12
C TYR A 61 17.92 -47.15 -12.06
N PRO A 62 18.28 -47.10 -10.75
CA PRO A 62 17.35 -47.44 -9.67
C PRO A 62 16.36 -46.29 -9.43
N GLN A 63 15.07 -46.63 -9.30
CA GLN A 63 14.02 -45.71 -8.84
C GLN A 63 14.27 -45.32 -7.37
N GLN A 64 14.17 -44.03 -7.02
CA GLN A 64 14.17 -43.59 -5.62
C GLN A 64 12.74 -43.51 -5.06
N PRO A 65 12.51 -43.94 -3.81
CA PRO A 65 11.20 -43.86 -3.18
C PRO A 65 10.88 -42.43 -2.74
N TYR A 66 9.66 -41.98 -3.05
CA TYR A 66 9.11 -40.74 -2.52
C TYR A 66 8.85 -40.84 -1.01
N GLY A 67 9.24 -39.80 -0.26
CA GLY A 67 8.62 -39.47 1.03
C GLY A 67 9.52 -39.48 2.26
N GLN A 68 9.92 -38.28 2.71
CA GLN A 68 9.69 -37.79 4.09
C GLN A 68 10.23 -36.34 4.22
N LYS A 69 9.38 -35.39 4.66
CA LYS A 69 9.82 -34.02 4.95
C LYS A 69 10.53 -34.00 6.31
N PRO A 70 11.74 -33.43 6.45
CA PRO A 70 12.45 -33.41 7.73
C PRO A 70 11.77 -32.46 8.73
N ALA A 71 11.58 -32.94 9.96
CA ALA A 71 11.02 -32.12 11.04
C ALA A 71 11.92 -30.93 11.37
N LYS A 72 11.40 -29.70 11.21
CA LYS A 72 12.12 -28.45 11.49
C LYS A 72 12.47 -28.35 12.99
N ARG A 73 13.72 -28.63 13.38
CA ARG A 73 14.22 -28.33 14.73
C ARG A 73 14.21 -26.81 14.97
N LYS A 74 13.49 -26.35 16.01
CA LYS A 74 13.54 -24.95 16.46
C LYS A 74 14.96 -24.62 16.94
N LYS A 75 15.53 -23.51 16.45
CA LYS A 75 16.86 -23.02 16.87
C LYS A 75 16.76 -22.37 18.27
N PRO A 76 17.70 -22.60 19.20
CA PRO A 76 17.63 -22.01 20.54
C PRO A 76 17.87 -20.49 20.46
N LEU A 77 16.86 -19.70 20.82
CA LEU A 77 16.88 -18.23 20.73
C LEU A 77 17.97 -17.58 21.61
N LEU A 78 18.36 -18.28 22.69
CA LEU A 78 19.40 -17.90 23.67
C LEU A 78 20.82 -17.76 23.08
N LYS A 79 21.07 -18.20 21.84
CA LYS A 79 22.37 -18.02 21.16
C LYS A 79 22.51 -16.70 20.39
N ARG A 80 21.47 -15.86 20.35
CA ARG A 80 21.52 -14.57 19.63
C ARG A 80 21.94 -13.46 20.59
N TRP A 81 22.94 -12.66 20.19
CA TRP A 81 23.53 -11.59 21.00
C TRP A 81 22.50 -10.56 21.52
N TRP A 82 21.47 -10.24 20.74
CA TRP A 82 20.36 -9.35 21.13
C TRP A 82 19.60 -9.75 22.41
N PHE A 83 19.63 -11.03 22.81
CA PHE A 83 18.98 -11.51 24.01
C PHE A 83 19.73 -11.06 25.26
N TRP A 84 21.06 -10.99 25.17
CA TRP A 84 21.91 -10.45 26.23
C TRP A 84 21.75 -8.94 26.37
N LEU A 85 21.47 -8.22 25.28
CA LEU A 85 21.11 -6.80 25.32
C LEU A 85 19.81 -6.58 26.12
N LEU A 86 18.75 -7.35 25.82
CA LEU A 86 17.49 -7.29 26.58
C LEU A 86 17.68 -7.62 28.07
N VAL A 87 18.47 -8.66 28.39
CA VAL A 87 18.77 -9.00 29.79
C VAL A 87 19.52 -7.86 30.50
N ILE A 88 20.46 -7.18 29.83
CA ILE A 88 21.16 -6.01 30.39
C ILE A 88 20.20 -4.85 30.66
N ILE A 89 19.29 -4.54 29.73
CA ILE A 89 18.30 -3.47 29.89
C ILE A 89 17.38 -3.75 31.10
N VAL A 90 16.90 -4.99 31.26
CA VAL A 90 16.08 -5.40 32.42
C VAL A 90 16.88 -5.33 33.72
N ILE A 91 18.16 -5.72 33.74
CA ILE A 91 19.01 -5.60 34.93
C ILE A 91 19.22 -4.14 35.33
N ILE A 92 19.44 -3.24 34.37
CA ILE A 92 19.58 -1.79 34.63
C ILE A 92 18.29 -1.22 35.22
N ALA A 93 17.13 -1.55 34.64
CA ALA A 93 15.83 -1.10 35.13
C ALA A 93 15.47 -1.60 36.54
N VAL A 94 15.92 -2.81 36.91
CA VAL A 94 15.73 -3.35 38.27
C VAL A 94 16.76 -2.75 39.25
N ALA A 95 17.98 -2.46 38.82
CA ALA A 95 18.99 -1.83 39.67
C ALA A 95 18.60 -0.40 40.07
N SER A 96 18.03 0.39 39.15
CA SER A 96 17.51 1.72 39.45
C SER A 96 16.25 1.72 40.34
N ALA A 97 15.54 0.59 40.45
CA ALA A 97 14.38 0.44 41.34
C ALA A 97 14.74 0.02 42.79
N ILE A 98 16.00 -0.41 43.05
CA ILE A 98 16.42 -0.93 44.36
C ILE A 98 17.58 -0.11 44.97
N GLY A 99 18.34 0.64 44.17
CA GLY A 99 19.48 1.46 44.60
C GLY A 99 19.15 2.89 45.03
N GLY A 100 18.14 3.11 45.88
CA GLY A 100 17.79 4.44 46.40
C GLY A 100 17.96 4.55 47.92
N GLY A 101 18.98 5.28 48.40
CA GLY A 101 19.14 5.55 49.84
C GLY A 101 20.41 6.30 50.28
N GLY A 102 20.25 7.60 50.52
CA GLY A 102 21.07 8.46 51.40
C GLY A 102 22.51 8.82 50.98
N ASP A 103 23.10 9.92 51.44
CA ASP A 103 22.58 11.10 52.16
C ASP A 103 23.58 12.28 52.01
N ASP A 104 23.19 13.46 52.52
CA ASP A 104 23.85 14.78 52.43
C ASP A 104 25.38 14.86 52.60
N THR A 105 26.00 15.87 51.97
CA THR A 105 27.02 16.71 52.63
C THR A 105 27.11 18.11 51.99
N SER A 106 26.94 19.16 52.81
CA SER A 106 27.00 20.57 52.43
C SER A 106 28.43 21.10 52.27
N THR A 107 28.61 22.23 51.56
CA THR A 107 29.59 23.29 51.88
C THR A 107 29.16 24.63 51.22
N ALA A 108 29.41 25.76 51.89
CA ALA A 108 29.16 27.15 51.44
C ALA A 108 30.52 27.86 51.17
N GLU A 109 30.65 29.11 50.67
CA GLU A 109 29.77 30.28 50.55
C GLU A 109 30.04 30.97 49.18
N GLY A 110 29.49 32.13 48.77
CA GLY A 110 28.65 33.17 49.36
C GLY A 110 28.79 34.45 48.48
N GLY A 111 27.81 35.36 48.42
CA GLY A 111 27.97 36.57 47.58
C GLY A 111 26.75 37.41 47.20
N THR A 112 26.01 37.93 48.19
CA THR A 112 25.33 39.27 48.25
C THR A 112 24.30 39.69 47.15
N PRO A 113 23.14 40.31 47.50
CA PRO A 113 22.00 40.51 46.58
C PRO A 113 21.81 41.96 46.07
N ASP A 114 20.91 42.16 45.09
CA ASP A 114 19.94 43.29 45.08
C ASP A 114 18.74 43.06 44.11
N ALA A 115 17.71 43.92 44.19
CA ALA A 115 16.47 44.04 43.38
C ALA A 115 15.55 42.79 43.29
N GLN A 116 14.47 42.63 44.09
CA GLN A 116 13.25 43.46 44.27
C GLN A 116 12.33 43.53 43.04
N GLN A 117 11.17 42.84 43.08
CA GLN A 117 9.80 43.43 43.09
C GLN A 117 8.69 42.39 42.78
N SER A 118 7.59 42.42 43.57
CA SER A 118 6.25 41.81 43.37
C SER A 118 6.13 40.31 42.96
N GLY A 119 5.29 39.47 43.56
CA GLY A 119 4.25 39.68 44.57
C GLY A 119 2.84 39.83 44.00
N GLU A 120 2.17 38.72 43.68
CA GLU A 120 0.77 38.44 44.06
C GLU A 120 0.50 36.91 44.00
N SER A 121 -0.60 36.44 44.59
CA SER A 121 -0.89 35.03 44.91
C SER A 121 -2.04 34.44 44.07
N THR A 122 -2.27 33.13 44.23
CA THR A 122 -3.47 32.38 43.78
C THR A 122 -3.43 32.08 42.26
N LYS A 123 -3.80 30.91 41.77
CA LYS A 123 -4.83 29.97 42.25
C LYS A 123 -4.49 28.53 41.86
N LYS A 124 -4.90 27.57 42.71
CA LYS A 124 -4.95 26.14 42.40
C LYS A 124 -5.97 25.91 41.28
N GLU A 125 -5.52 25.54 40.09
CA GLU A 125 -6.40 24.92 39.08
C GLU A 125 -5.87 23.51 38.83
N GLU A 126 -6.37 22.62 39.66
CA GLU A 126 -6.28 21.18 39.53
C GLU A 126 -7.01 20.81 38.23
N ALA A 127 -6.25 20.59 37.16
CA ALA A 127 -6.79 20.22 35.86
C ALA A 127 -7.54 18.90 36.04
N ALA A 128 -8.87 18.99 36.08
CA ALA A 128 -9.73 17.83 36.19
C ALA A 128 -9.50 16.96 34.97
N ASP A 129 -9.00 15.75 35.22
CA ASP A 129 -8.99 14.65 34.28
C ASP A 129 -10.44 14.38 33.84
N LYS A 130 -10.83 15.05 32.75
CA LYS A 130 -12.09 14.84 32.08
C LYS A 130 -11.77 13.76 31.04
N PRO A 131 -12.36 12.54 31.14
CA PRO A 131 -12.17 11.54 30.12
C PRO A 131 -12.42 12.18 28.75
N ALA A 132 -11.43 12.05 27.87
CA ALA A 132 -11.64 12.35 26.47
C ALA A 132 -12.75 11.40 26.01
N GLU A 133 -13.92 11.97 25.76
CA GLU A 133 -15.00 11.30 25.06
C GLU A 133 -14.43 11.06 23.66
N GLU A 134 -13.98 9.83 23.41
CA GLU A 134 -13.27 9.45 22.19
C GLU A 134 -14.11 9.85 20.99
N ALA A 135 -13.63 10.87 20.26
CA ALA A 135 -14.33 11.38 19.10
C ALA A 135 -14.28 10.28 18.03
N SER A 136 -15.40 9.57 17.85
CA SER A 136 -15.54 8.54 16.84
C SER A 136 -15.60 9.21 15.46
N TYR A 137 -14.46 9.34 14.80
CA TYR A 137 -14.37 9.76 13.41
C TYR A 137 -15.04 8.73 12.51
N GLY A 138 -15.67 9.16 11.43
CA GLY A 138 -16.29 8.30 10.43
C GLY A 138 -15.79 8.53 9.01
N ILE A 139 -16.40 7.84 8.04
CA ILE A 139 -16.19 8.10 6.62
C ILE A 139 -16.55 9.55 6.30
N GLY A 140 -15.63 10.26 5.64
CA GLY A 140 -15.72 11.69 5.31
C GLY A 140 -15.10 12.63 6.33
N ASP A 141 -14.76 12.17 7.54
CA ASP A 141 -14.01 12.98 8.50
C ASP A 141 -12.51 12.97 8.19
N THR A 142 -11.87 14.13 8.35
CA THR A 142 -10.40 14.24 8.31
C THR A 142 -9.83 14.01 9.70
N VAL A 143 -8.93 13.04 9.83
CA VAL A 143 -8.16 12.76 11.05
C VAL A 143 -6.69 13.09 10.84
N ALA A 144 -5.99 13.45 11.92
CA ALA A 144 -4.57 13.79 11.89
C ALA A 144 -3.77 12.90 12.87
N ALA A 145 -2.61 12.44 12.43
CA ALA A 145 -1.60 11.79 13.27
C ALA A 145 -0.20 12.18 12.76
N ASP A 146 0.64 12.70 13.66
CA ASP A 146 1.93 13.33 13.34
C ASP A 146 1.86 14.32 12.15
N ASP A 147 2.67 14.11 11.11
CA ASP A 147 2.81 14.95 9.91
C ASP A 147 1.80 14.56 8.80
N TRP A 148 0.73 13.85 9.13
CA TRP A 148 -0.25 13.34 8.18
C TRP A 148 -1.69 13.64 8.58
N GLU A 149 -2.47 14.13 7.62
CA GLU A 149 -3.94 14.15 7.67
C GLU A 149 -4.49 13.12 6.68
N ILE A 150 -5.43 12.26 7.08
CA ILE A 150 -6.13 11.34 6.16
C ILE A 150 -7.65 11.55 6.22
N THR A 151 -8.33 11.29 5.10
CA THR A 151 -9.80 11.28 5.00
C THR A 151 -10.24 10.06 4.20
N VAL A 152 -11.05 9.18 4.81
CA VAL A 152 -11.67 8.05 4.11
C VAL A 152 -12.85 8.58 3.29
N ALA A 153 -12.79 8.43 1.96
CA ALA A 153 -13.84 8.89 1.06
C ALA A 153 -14.90 7.80 0.82
N LYS A 154 -14.48 6.54 0.66
CA LYS A 154 -15.36 5.42 0.30
C LYS A 154 -14.79 4.08 0.74
N VAL A 155 -15.68 3.13 1.02
CA VAL A 155 -15.37 1.70 1.19
C VAL A 155 -16.24 0.89 0.22
N ASP A 156 -15.64 -0.08 -0.47
CA ASP A 156 -16.33 -1.11 -1.26
C ASP A 156 -15.84 -2.50 -0.80
N ASP A 157 -16.74 -3.32 -0.24
CA ASP A 157 -16.48 -4.70 0.19
C ASP A 157 -16.99 -5.73 -0.84
N GLY A 158 -16.81 -7.04 -0.55
CA GLY A 158 -17.30 -8.12 -1.40
C GLY A 158 -16.62 -8.27 -2.77
N VAL A 159 -15.50 -7.58 -3.02
CA VAL A 159 -14.86 -7.55 -4.34
C VAL A 159 -14.01 -8.78 -4.57
N SER A 160 -14.33 -9.60 -5.59
CA SER A 160 -13.63 -10.88 -5.84
C SER A 160 -12.36 -10.76 -6.69
N GLN A 161 -12.20 -9.65 -7.44
CA GLN A 161 -11.06 -9.41 -8.32
C GLN A 161 -10.83 -7.90 -8.49
N VAL A 162 -9.57 -7.49 -8.53
CA VAL A 162 -9.12 -6.15 -8.93
C VAL A 162 -8.27 -6.23 -10.21
N GLY A 163 -8.20 -5.14 -10.98
CA GLY A 163 -7.46 -5.10 -12.25
C GLY A 163 -8.20 -5.66 -13.47
N ASP A 164 -7.49 -5.73 -14.60
CA ASP A 164 -8.03 -6.06 -15.92
C ASP A 164 -7.80 -7.54 -16.33
N GLU A 165 -7.98 -7.89 -17.61
CA GLU A 165 -7.78 -9.27 -18.09
C GLU A 165 -6.30 -9.73 -18.13
N PHE A 166 -5.34 -8.79 -18.08
CA PHE A 166 -3.90 -9.03 -18.18
C PHE A 166 -3.17 -8.86 -16.84
N LEU A 167 -3.55 -7.86 -16.05
CA LEU A 167 -2.99 -7.50 -14.74
C LEU A 167 -4.12 -7.49 -13.71
N ASN A 168 -4.27 -8.58 -12.98
CA ASN A 168 -5.29 -8.74 -11.92
C ASN A 168 -4.78 -9.54 -10.73
N ALA A 169 -5.38 -9.27 -9.57
CA ALA A 169 -5.36 -10.14 -8.40
C ALA A 169 -6.79 -10.65 -8.12
N ARG A 170 -6.91 -11.85 -7.55
CA ARG A 170 -8.17 -12.42 -7.03
C ARG A 170 -8.05 -12.59 -5.53
N ALA A 171 -9.11 -12.25 -4.81
CA ALA A 171 -9.15 -12.40 -3.36
C ALA A 171 -9.05 -13.87 -2.94
N GLN A 172 -8.45 -14.13 -1.79
CA GLN A 172 -8.50 -15.41 -1.10
C GLN A 172 -9.83 -15.59 -0.37
N GLY A 173 -10.42 -14.50 0.12
CA GLY A 173 -11.83 -14.42 0.54
C GLY A 173 -12.55 -13.34 -0.26
N GLN A 174 -12.44 -12.09 0.19
CA GLN A 174 -12.94 -10.89 -0.49
C GLN A 174 -11.94 -9.74 -0.35
N PHE A 175 -11.87 -8.88 -1.36
CA PHE A 175 -11.19 -7.60 -1.24
C PHE A 175 -12.13 -6.55 -0.64
N VAL A 176 -11.59 -5.77 0.30
CA VAL A 176 -12.16 -4.51 0.77
C VAL A 176 -11.28 -3.40 0.20
N GLN A 177 -11.88 -2.55 -0.64
CA GLN A 177 -11.22 -1.39 -1.24
C GLN A 177 -11.60 -0.13 -0.46
N ILE A 178 -10.61 0.71 -0.14
CA ILE A 178 -10.82 1.94 0.61
C ILE A 178 -10.19 3.10 -0.15
N GLU A 179 -11.04 3.95 -0.71
CA GLU A 179 -10.65 5.20 -1.37
C GLU A 179 -10.42 6.26 -0.29
N LEU A 180 -9.23 6.87 -0.29
CA LEU A 180 -8.84 7.85 0.71
C LEU A 180 -7.93 8.94 0.13
N SER A 181 -7.91 10.09 0.81
CA SER A 181 -6.95 11.16 0.55
C SER A 181 -6.01 11.32 1.74
N VAL A 182 -4.73 11.57 1.45
CA VAL A 182 -3.66 11.81 2.43
C VAL A 182 -3.01 13.14 2.13
N LYS A 183 -2.80 13.96 3.17
CA LYS A 183 -2.11 15.24 3.08
C LYS A 183 -0.89 15.26 4.00
N ASN A 184 0.27 15.64 3.44
CA ASN A 184 1.48 15.91 4.23
C ASN A 184 1.30 17.26 4.94
N THR A 185 1.27 17.26 6.27
CA THR A 185 1.23 18.46 7.12
C THR A 185 2.59 18.83 7.72
N GLY A 186 3.61 17.99 7.53
CA GLY A 186 4.99 18.23 7.93
C GLY A 186 5.74 19.24 7.05
N SER A 187 7.04 19.40 7.32
CA SER A 187 7.90 20.40 6.67
C SER A 187 8.70 19.90 5.47
N ASP A 188 8.79 18.59 5.26
CA ASP A 188 9.67 17.94 4.28
C ASP A 188 8.89 16.93 3.41
N PRO A 189 9.32 16.67 2.15
CA PRO A 189 8.73 15.60 1.34
C PRO A 189 8.92 14.25 2.00
N ASN A 190 7.88 13.41 1.99
CA ASN A 190 7.91 12.11 2.64
C ASN A 190 6.97 11.10 1.95
N PHE A 191 7.24 9.82 2.09
CA PHE A 191 6.34 8.74 1.66
C PHE A 191 5.27 8.48 2.72
N PHE A 192 4.03 8.26 2.28
CA PHE A 192 2.99 7.67 3.11
C PHE A 192 2.97 6.16 2.90
N PHE A 193 2.99 5.36 3.97
CA PHE A 193 3.03 3.90 3.84
C PHE A 193 1.65 3.30 4.14
N GLU A 194 1.19 2.40 3.27
CA GLU A 194 -0.04 1.61 3.51
C GLU A 194 0.00 0.79 4.82
N ASP A 195 1.20 0.47 5.31
CA ASP A 195 1.41 -0.27 6.55
C ASP A 195 1.06 0.53 7.82
N ASP A 196 0.99 1.87 7.71
CA ASP A 196 0.54 2.80 8.75
C ASP A 196 -0.99 2.74 8.98
N ILE A 197 -1.71 2.02 8.12
CA ILE A 197 -3.15 1.76 8.23
C ILE A 197 -3.40 0.25 8.42
N LYS A 198 -4.34 -0.09 9.31
CA LYS A 198 -4.86 -1.45 9.53
C LYS A 198 -6.37 -1.48 9.47
N LEU A 199 -6.94 -2.48 8.80
CA LEU A 199 -8.37 -2.73 8.76
C LEU A 199 -8.79 -3.65 9.92
N GLY A 200 -9.86 -3.29 10.63
CA GLY A 200 -10.46 -4.09 11.70
C GLY A 200 -11.87 -4.57 11.37
N ASP A 201 -12.26 -5.72 11.93
CA ASP A 201 -13.61 -6.30 11.81
C ASP A 201 -14.36 -6.36 13.16
N GLU A 202 -15.65 -6.70 13.12
CA GLU A 202 -16.46 -6.89 14.35
C GLU A 202 -15.96 -8.02 15.27
N SER A 203 -15.15 -8.94 14.76
CA SER A 203 -14.54 -10.03 15.55
C SER A 203 -13.25 -9.61 16.26
N GLY A 204 -12.73 -8.41 16.00
CA GLY A 204 -11.48 -7.90 16.54
C GLY A 204 -10.23 -8.43 15.83
N ASN A 205 -10.36 -8.97 14.62
CA ASN A 205 -9.23 -9.27 13.75
C ASN A 205 -8.65 -7.98 13.17
N THR A 206 -7.39 -8.03 12.75
CA THR A 206 -6.70 -6.90 12.08
C THR A 206 -5.99 -7.38 10.82
N TYR A 207 -6.12 -6.62 9.73
CA TYR A 207 -5.57 -6.94 8.42
C TYR A 207 -4.60 -5.85 7.95
N SER A 208 -3.52 -6.26 7.26
CA SER A 208 -2.65 -5.35 6.49
C SER A 208 -3.16 -5.21 5.06
N ALA A 209 -2.78 -4.13 4.40
CA ALA A 209 -3.00 -3.95 2.98
C ALA A 209 -2.31 -5.07 2.15
N ASP A 210 -2.91 -5.38 1.00
CA ASP A 210 -2.33 -6.18 -0.06
C ASP A 210 -1.81 -5.23 -1.15
N SER A 211 -0.51 -4.97 -1.12
CA SER A 211 0.15 -4.04 -2.05
C SER A 211 0.05 -4.49 -3.52
N GLU A 212 -0.01 -5.80 -3.79
CA GLU A 212 -0.14 -6.30 -5.16
C GLU A 212 -1.56 -6.04 -5.69
N ALA A 213 -2.58 -6.34 -4.88
CA ALA A 213 -3.95 -5.99 -5.21
C ALA A 213 -4.14 -4.46 -5.32
N GLY A 214 -3.50 -3.67 -4.44
CA GLY A 214 -3.48 -2.20 -4.47
C GLY A 214 -2.95 -1.63 -5.79
N ILE A 215 -1.87 -2.20 -6.33
CA ILE A 215 -1.31 -1.79 -7.64
C ILE A 215 -2.30 -2.03 -8.79
N TYR A 216 -3.14 -3.06 -8.71
CA TYR A 216 -4.11 -3.38 -9.77
C TYR A 216 -5.50 -2.73 -9.57
N ALA A 217 -5.82 -2.22 -8.37
CA ALA A 217 -7.14 -1.68 -8.04
C ALA A 217 -7.47 -0.35 -8.73
N ALA A 218 -6.47 0.51 -8.94
CA ALA A 218 -6.67 1.80 -9.62
C ALA A 218 -5.43 2.17 -10.47
N GLU A 219 -5.66 2.60 -11.71
CA GLU A 219 -4.60 3.01 -12.66
C GLU A 219 -3.71 4.16 -12.13
N ASN A 220 -4.24 4.95 -11.19
CA ASN A 220 -3.58 6.13 -10.62
C ASN A 220 -3.27 5.97 -9.12
N ASN A 221 -3.03 4.76 -8.61
CA ASN A 221 -2.72 4.53 -7.19
C ASN A 221 -1.28 4.97 -6.80
N ILE A 222 -0.92 6.21 -7.14
CA ILE A 222 0.42 6.79 -6.96
C ILE A 222 0.76 7.12 -5.50
N LEU A 223 -0.26 7.20 -4.63
CA LEU A 223 -0.15 7.57 -3.22
C LEU A 223 0.95 6.82 -2.46
N PHE A 224 1.14 5.53 -2.78
CA PHE A 224 2.09 4.64 -2.10
C PHE A 224 3.42 4.49 -2.86
N LEU A 225 3.61 5.22 -3.96
CA LEU A 225 4.76 5.08 -4.87
C LEU A 225 5.67 6.31 -4.92
N GLU A 226 5.20 7.48 -4.46
CA GLU A 226 5.92 8.76 -4.56
C GLU A 226 5.91 9.55 -3.23
N GLU A 227 6.84 10.49 -3.09
CA GLU A 227 6.87 11.42 -1.96
C GLU A 227 5.81 12.51 -2.11
N ILE A 228 5.00 12.71 -1.06
CA ILE A 228 4.04 13.80 -0.97
C ILE A 228 4.80 15.02 -0.45
N ASN A 229 4.80 16.12 -1.22
CA ASN A 229 5.42 17.37 -0.80
C ASN A 229 4.60 18.06 0.32
N PRO A 230 5.23 18.87 1.19
CA PRO A 230 4.56 19.61 2.26
C PRO A 230 3.34 20.41 1.78
N GLY A 231 2.20 20.20 2.44
CA GLY A 231 0.92 20.85 2.13
C GLY A 231 0.15 20.27 0.93
N ASN A 232 0.73 19.33 0.17
CA ASN A 232 0.01 18.64 -0.90
C ASN A 232 -0.85 17.50 -0.36
N THR A 233 -1.92 17.19 -1.10
CA THR A 233 -2.76 16.02 -0.93
C THR A 233 -2.55 15.06 -2.10
N ALA A 234 -2.48 13.76 -1.81
CA ALA A 234 -2.53 12.68 -2.79
C ALA A 234 -3.72 11.77 -2.47
N GLU A 235 -4.29 11.15 -3.50
CA GLU A 235 -5.44 10.24 -3.42
C GLU A 235 -5.02 8.84 -3.83
N GLY A 236 -5.61 7.82 -3.21
CA GLY A 236 -5.28 6.43 -3.49
C GLY A 236 -6.32 5.45 -2.95
N VAL A 237 -6.12 4.17 -3.28
CA VAL A 237 -6.99 3.06 -2.89
C VAL A 237 -6.17 2.04 -2.11
N LEU A 238 -6.48 1.84 -0.84
CA LEU A 238 -6.01 0.66 -0.10
C LEU A 238 -6.87 -0.55 -0.45
N VAL A 239 -6.24 -1.72 -0.48
CA VAL A 239 -6.94 -3.00 -0.70
C VAL A 239 -6.55 -3.96 0.40
N PHE A 240 -7.52 -4.65 0.98
CA PHE A 240 -7.30 -5.67 2.01
C PHE A 240 -7.94 -6.99 1.56
N ASP A 241 -7.20 -8.10 1.53
CA ASP A 241 -7.76 -9.44 1.33
C ASP A 241 -8.16 -10.04 2.69
N VAL A 242 -9.46 -10.18 2.91
CA VAL A 242 -10.07 -10.62 4.17
C VAL A 242 -10.96 -11.85 3.94
N PRO A 243 -11.31 -12.64 4.98
CA PRO A 243 -12.27 -13.73 4.86
C PRO A 243 -13.60 -13.29 4.23
N GLU A 244 -14.23 -14.18 3.45
CA GLU A 244 -15.53 -13.93 2.78
C GLU A 244 -16.68 -13.61 3.75
N ASP A 245 -16.55 -14.02 5.02
CA ASP A 245 -17.48 -13.76 6.12
C ASP A 245 -17.01 -12.67 7.11
N ALA A 246 -15.90 -11.98 6.82
CA ALA A 246 -15.46 -10.83 7.61
C ALA A 246 -16.40 -9.62 7.41
N ASP A 247 -16.63 -8.88 8.49
CA ASP A 247 -17.47 -7.68 8.52
C ASP A 247 -16.63 -6.48 9.00
N PRO A 248 -15.97 -5.75 8.07
CA PRO A 248 -15.08 -4.64 8.40
C PRO A 248 -15.86 -3.49 9.03
N ASN A 249 -15.32 -2.93 10.12
CA ASN A 249 -16.01 -1.88 10.87
C ASN A 249 -15.13 -0.67 11.20
N LYS A 250 -13.80 -0.77 11.09
CA LYS A 250 -12.90 0.35 11.39
C LYS A 250 -11.58 0.31 10.64
N LEU A 251 -10.98 1.49 10.49
CA LEU A 251 -9.54 1.63 10.31
C LEU A 251 -8.87 2.04 11.61
N THR A 252 -7.64 1.57 11.79
CA THR A 252 -6.68 2.10 12.76
C THR A 252 -5.54 2.74 11.97
N PHE A 253 -5.32 4.03 12.15
CA PHE A 253 -4.30 4.82 11.46
C PHE A 253 -3.27 5.36 12.46
N ALA A 254 -1.98 5.26 12.13
CA ALA A 254 -0.86 5.70 12.94
C ALA A 254 0.08 6.56 12.07
N GLY A 255 0.37 7.82 12.43
CA GLY A 255 1.25 8.72 11.65
C GLY A 255 2.70 8.24 11.50
N GLY A 256 3.07 7.20 12.25
CA GLY A 256 4.28 6.39 12.07
C GLY A 256 4.44 5.34 13.19
N LEU A 257 5.52 4.56 13.14
CA LEU A 257 5.77 3.38 13.99
C LEU A 257 5.68 3.59 15.51
N PHE A 258 5.79 4.83 16.00
CA PHE A 258 5.76 5.18 17.43
C PHE A 258 4.62 6.12 17.81
N SER A 259 3.70 6.38 16.88
CA SER A 259 2.57 7.29 17.06
C SER A 259 1.42 6.61 17.82
N ASP A 260 0.62 7.42 18.52
CA ASP A 260 -0.64 6.94 19.10
C ASP A 260 -1.67 6.78 17.97
N PRO A 261 -2.31 5.60 17.82
CA PRO A 261 -3.22 5.34 16.73
C PRO A 261 -4.57 6.04 16.90
N VAL A 262 -5.15 6.47 15.79
CA VAL A 262 -6.51 7.00 15.67
C VAL A 262 -7.42 5.96 15.03
N GLU A 263 -8.63 5.76 15.57
CA GLU A 263 -9.64 4.89 14.98
C GLU A 263 -10.65 5.68 14.14
N ILE A 264 -11.06 5.12 13.00
CA ILE A 264 -12.07 5.66 12.08
C ILE A 264 -13.14 4.59 11.86
N SER A 265 -14.41 4.88 12.16
CA SER A 265 -15.55 4.02 11.85
C SER A 265 -15.78 3.93 10.35
N LEU A 266 -16.04 2.70 9.87
CA LEU A 266 -16.48 2.43 8.49
C LEU A 266 -18.00 2.18 8.41
N LYS A 267 -18.72 2.36 9.53
CA LYS A 267 -20.18 2.18 9.70
C LYS A 267 -20.83 3.44 10.27
#